data_AF-A0A1V4H9A8-F1
#
_entry.id   AF-A0A1V4H9A8-F1
#
_cell.length_a   1.000
_cell.length_b   1.000
_cell.length_c   1.000
_cell.angle_alpha   90.00
_cell.angle_beta   90.00
_cell.angle_gamma   90.00
#
_symmetry.space_group_name_H-M   'P 1'
#
loop_
_entity.id
_entity.type
_entity.pdbx_description
1 polymer ?
#
loop_
_entity_poly.entity_id
_entity_poly.type
_entity_poly.pdbx_seq_one_letter_code
_entity_poly.pdbx_strand_id
1 'polypeptide(L)'
;MINFVNFMIFSSIEFLSVIILMLTIFQFTIKYYIKEVISTSVIMSLFSYFFVIYDVGEIFVVLQIFSLIMLFKFVFKERNWMYSIVVPSVSYIIFVFLQAILIGLFIYAGYFNSMQELKDAFTVKTYTFQLIEFIFCLFICISFKIFRQQGFAFRADSKIKKMNHFIGTVIVCVILSTALLYAFNQSLTIQYFIFVFVGLIIITLILIYFSIKRNEAEYAPEVYGLKNDKKEV
;
A
#
# COMPACT_ATOMS: atom_id res chain seq x y z
N MET A 1 -3.50 -10.90 28.38
CA MET A 1 -2.07 -10.68 28.06
C MET A 1 -1.64 -11.47 26.83
N ILE A 2 -1.89 -12.79 26.76
CA ILE A 2 -1.54 -13.63 25.58
C ILE A 2 -2.14 -13.08 24.28
N ASN A 3 -3.43 -12.70 24.28
CA ASN A 3 -4.08 -12.15 23.08
C ASN A 3 -3.45 -10.83 22.60
N PHE A 4 -2.97 -9.99 23.52
CA PHE A 4 -2.27 -8.75 23.18
C PHE A 4 -0.93 -9.05 22.51
N VAL A 5 -0.12 -9.93 23.10
CA VAL A 5 1.20 -10.29 22.54
C VAL A 5 1.05 -10.91 21.14
N ASN A 6 0.08 -11.82 20.96
CA ASN A 6 -0.20 -12.42 19.66
C ASN A 6 -0.62 -11.36 18.64
N PHE A 7 -1.59 -10.51 18.99
CA PHE A 7 -2.02 -9.41 18.13
C PHE A 7 -0.85 -8.53 17.70
N MET A 8 0.00 -8.12 18.65
CA MET A 8 1.16 -7.29 18.37
C MET A 8 2.13 -7.95 17.40
N ILE A 9 2.42 -9.24 17.55
CA ILE A 9 3.33 -9.98 16.67
C ILE A 9 2.74 -10.09 15.26
N PHE A 10 1.53 -10.60 15.12
CA PHE A 10 0.93 -10.84 13.80
C PHE A 10 0.58 -9.55 13.07
N SER A 11 0.11 -8.53 13.79
CA SER A 11 -0.11 -7.19 13.19
C SER A 11 1.21 -6.53 12.79
N SER A 12 2.30 -6.71 13.54
CA SER A 12 3.62 -6.21 13.11
C SER A 12 4.09 -6.90 11.82
N ILE A 13 3.83 -8.21 11.68
CA ILE A 13 4.13 -8.97 10.46
C ILE A 13 3.32 -8.42 9.27
N GLU A 14 2.03 -8.14 9.46
CA GLU A 14 1.18 -7.50 8.44
C GLU A 14 1.78 -6.15 7.99
N PHE A 15 2.08 -5.23 8.93
CA PHE A 15 2.66 -3.94 8.59
C PHE A 15 4.06 -4.04 7.98
N LEU A 16 4.85 -5.04 8.38
CA LEU A 16 6.13 -5.33 7.75
C LEU A 16 5.94 -5.70 6.27
N SER A 17 4.87 -6.42 5.93
CA SER A 17 4.46 -6.70 4.54
C SER A 17 4.20 -5.40 3.77
N VAL A 18 3.39 -4.50 4.33
CA VAL A 18 3.06 -3.19 3.74
C VAL A 18 4.32 -2.38 3.45
N ILE A 19 5.23 -2.30 4.42
CA ILE A 19 6.44 -1.50 4.30
C ILE A 19 7.42 -2.13 3.30
N ILE A 20 7.60 -3.45 3.30
CA ILE A 20 8.45 -4.13 2.31
C ILE A 20 7.91 -3.93 0.89
N LEU A 21 6.59 -4.04 0.71
CA LEU A 21 5.93 -3.77 -0.55
C LEU A 21 6.16 -2.32 -1.01
N MET A 22 5.99 -1.37 -0.10
CA MET A 22 6.25 0.05 -0.34
C MET A 22 7.69 0.30 -0.82
N LEU A 23 8.68 -0.23 -0.09
CA LEU A 23 10.09 -0.08 -0.48
C LEU A 23 10.38 -0.75 -1.82
N THR A 24 9.77 -1.90 -2.10
CA THR A 24 9.98 -2.64 -3.35
C THR A 24 9.39 -1.91 -4.56
N ILE A 25 8.15 -1.45 -4.46
CA ILE A 25 7.44 -0.73 -5.54
C ILE A 25 8.18 0.54 -5.95
N PHE A 26 8.70 1.27 -4.96
CA PHE A 26 9.45 2.52 -5.17
C PHE A 26 10.97 2.33 -5.24
N GLN A 27 11.44 1.07 -5.34
CA GLN A 27 12.86 0.72 -5.52
C GLN A 27 13.81 1.21 -4.42
N PHE A 28 13.31 1.42 -3.20
CA PHE A 28 14.17 1.70 -2.06
C PHE A 28 14.88 0.42 -1.61
N THR A 29 16.21 0.50 -1.47
CA THR A 29 17.00 -0.64 -1.02
C THR A 29 16.75 -0.91 0.47
N ILE A 30 15.98 -1.97 0.76
CA ILE A 30 15.55 -2.37 2.12
C ILE A 30 16.73 -2.47 3.10
N LYS A 31 17.92 -2.90 2.63
CA LYS A 31 19.11 -3.04 3.48
C LYS A 31 19.50 -1.75 4.21
N TYR A 32 19.18 -0.58 3.64
CA TYR A 32 19.48 0.71 4.27
C TYR A 32 18.44 1.15 5.29
N TYR A 33 17.27 0.49 5.34
CA TYR A 33 16.11 0.92 6.12
C TYR A 33 15.62 -0.15 7.11
N ILE A 34 16.44 -1.16 7.44
CA ILE A 34 16.00 -2.29 8.27
C ILE A 34 15.45 -1.82 9.63
N LYS A 35 16.11 -0.84 10.26
CA LYS A 35 15.69 -0.32 11.57
C LYS A 35 14.37 0.43 11.47
N GLU A 36 14.21 1.23 10.44
CA GLU A 36 13.04 2.03 10.13
C GLU A 36 11.85 1.14 9.81
N VAL A 37 12.05 0.06 9.05
CA VAL A 37 11.05 -0.97 8.73
C VAL A 37 10.54 -1.63 10.01
N ILE A 38 11.45 -2.16 10.85
CA ILE A 38 11.07 -2.86 12.08
C ILE A 38 10.36 -1.90 13.03
N SER A 39 10.92 -0.73 13.31
CA SER A 39 10.32 0.24 14.23
C SER A 39 8.96 0.74 13.75
N THR A 40 8.80 1.05 12.47
CA THR A 40 7.51 1.47 11.90
C THR A 40 6.48 0.34 11.99
N SER A 41 6.85 -0.91 11.72
CA SER A 41 5.92 -2.04 11.81
C SER A 41 5.39 -2.25 13.24
N VAL A 42 6.25 -2.09 14.26
CA VAL A 42 5.88 -2.22 15.67
C VAL A 42 5.04 -1.03 16.15
N ILE A 43 5.35 0.19 15.71
CA ILE A 43 4.53 1.36 16.06
C ILE A 43 3.16 1.29 15.40
N MET A 44 3.09 0.85 14.14
CA MET A 44 1.82 0.65 13.43
C MET A 44 0.96 -0.43 14.08
N SER A 45 1.56 -1.55 14.53
CA SER A 45 0.80 -2.58 15.25
C SER A 45 0.25 -2.07 16.57
N LEU A 46 1.00 -1.21 17.27
CA LEU A 46 0.51 -0.55 18.48
C LEU A 46 -0.67 0.40 18.18
N PHE A 47 -0.58 1.21 17.12
CA PHE A 47 -1.69 2.06 16.69
C PHE A 47 -2.91 1.24 16.29
N SER A 48 -2.71 0.16 15.52
CA SER A 48 -3.77 -0.77 15.14
C SER A 48 -4.47 -1.37 16.36
N TYR A 49 -3.71 -1.77 17.38
CA TYR A 49 -4.27 -2.28 18.63
C TYR A 49 -5.19 -1.26 19.31
N PHE A 50 -4.74 -0.01 19.44
CA PHE A 50 -5.58 1.04 20.01
C PHE A 50 -6.81 1.32 19.14
N PHE A 51 -6.67 1.31 17.82
CA PHE A 51 -7.80 1.52 16.94
C PHE A 51 -8.87 0.43 17.08
N VAL A 52 -8.46 -0.83 17.26
CA VAL A 52 -9.36 -1.95 17.53
C VAL A 52 -10.04 -1.80 18.89
N ILE A 53 -9.31 -1.43 19.95
CA ILE A 53 -9.90 -1.28 21.30
C ILE A 53 -10.89 -0.13 21.39
N TYR A 54 -10.56 1.01 20.79
CA TYR A 54 -11.42 2.19 20.82
C TYR A 54 -12.54 2.16 19.76
N ASP A 55 -12.67 1.03 19.03
CA ASP A 55 -13.68 0.80 18.01
C ASP A 55 -13.82 1.96 17.00
N VAL A 56 -12.69 2.52 16.57
CA VAL A 56 -12.67 3.59 15.54
C VAL A 56 -12.85 3.03 14.13
N GLY A 57 -13.60 1.94 13.98
CA GLY A 57 -13.72 1.14 12.77
C GLY A 57 -14.14 1.95 11.53
N GLU A 58 -14.94 3.00 11.71
CA GLU A 58 -15.40 3.88 10.63
C GLU A 58 -14.29 4.68 9.97
N ILE A 59 -13.29 5.10 10.74
CA ILE A 59 -12.18 5.95 10.27
C ILE A 59 -10.84 5.21 10.30
N PHE A 60 -10.86 3.92 10.59
CA PHE A 60 -9.69 3.07 10.78
C PHE A 60 -8.70 3.17 9.60
N VAL A 61 -9.20 3.05 8.37
CA VAL A 61 -8.38 3.13 7.15
C VAL A 61 -7.70 4.50 7.03
N VAL A 62 -8.42 5.59 7.32
CA VAL A 62 -7.87 6.95 7.26
C VAL A 62 -6.76 7.12 8.29
N LEU A 63 -7.00 6.67 9.52
CA LEU A 63 -6.02 6.72 10.59
C LEU A 63 -4.78 5.87 10.29
N GLN A 64 -4.95 4.70 9.68
CA GLN A 64 -3.81 3.85 9.28
C GLN A 64 -2.96 4.51 8.19
N ILE A 65 -3.58 5.03 7.12
CA ILE A 65 -2.86 5.73 6.05
C ILE A 65 -2.15 6.96 6.63
N PHE A 66 -2.85 7.76 7.43
CA PHE A 66 -2.27 8.94 8.08
C PHE A 66 -1.08 8.58 8.97
N SER A 67 -1.21 7.56 9.82
CA SER A 67 -0.11 7.08 10.65
C SER A 67 1.07 6.61 9.81
N LEU A 68 0.84 5.87 8.72
CA LEU A 68 1.91 5.42 7.84
C LEU A 68 2.62 6.60 7.15
N ILE A 69 1.89 7.62 6.72
CA ILE A 69 2.43 8.88 6.17
C ILE A 69 3.34 9.56 7.20
N MET A 70 2.85 9.72 8.44
CA MET A 70 3.59 10.38 9.51
C MET A 70 4.84 9.59 9.90
N LEU A 71 4.75 8.26 10.02
CA LEU A 71 5.91 7.43 10.31
C LEU A 71 6.91 7.43 9.17
N PHE A 72 6.48 7.39 7.92
CA PHE A 72 7.39 7.53 6.78
C PHE A 72 8.06 8.92 6.78
N LYS A 73 7.34 9.99 7.15
CA LYS A 73 7.93 11.32 7.27
C LYS A 73 9.02 11.37 8.35
N PHE A 74 8.73 10.88 9.55
CA PHE A 74 9.58 11.11 10.73
C PHE A 74 10.58 9.98 11.01
N VAL A 75 10.19 8.72 10.82
CA VAL A 75 11.05 7.55 11.08
C VAL A 75 12.02 7.36 9.92
N PHE A 76 11.54 7.38 8.66
CA PHE A 76 12.40 7.31 7.48
C PHE A 76 13.08 8.64 7.15
N LYS A 77 12.76 9.72 7.87
CA LYS A 77 13.33 11.06 7.73
C LYS A 77 13.22 11.62 6.30
N GLU A 78 12.12 11.29 5.62
CA GLU A 78 11.87 11.78 4.27
C GLU A 78 11.75 13.31 4.27
N ARG A 79 12.57 13.99 3.48
CA ARG A 79 12.62 15.46 3.49
C ARG A 79 11.40 16.06 2.80
N ASN A 80 10.90 15.41 1.76
CA ASN A 80 9.82 15.96 0.95
C ASN A 80 8.45 15.39 1.35
N TRP A 81 7.54 16.27 1.78
CA TRP A 81 6.17 15.91 2.16
C TRP A 81 5.39 15.20 1.05
N MET A 82 5.63 15.55 -0.21
CA MET A 82 4.95 14.89 -1.32
C MET A 82 5.30 13.40 -1.39
N TYR A 83 6.57 13.03 -1.16
CA TYR A 83 6.96 11.61 -1.05
C TYR A 83 6.31 10.96 0.16
N SER A 84 6.32 11.65 1.30
CA SER A 84 5.73 11.11 2.52
C SER A 84 4.24 10.84 2.40
N ILE A 85 3.54 11.53 1.51
CA ILE A 85 2.12 11.28 1.21
C ILE A 85 2.00 10.19 0.15
N VAL A 86 2.64 10.37 -1.01
CA VAL A 86 2.43 9.52 -2.20
C VAL A 86 2.93 8.09 -1.98
N VAL A 87 4.15 7.93 -1.44
CA VAL A 87 4.80 6.62 -1.33
C VAL A 87 4.00 5.69 -0.40
N PRO A 88 3.67 6.09 0.83
CA PRO A 88 2.78 5.32 1.70
C PRO A 88 1.39 5.09 1.11
N SER A 89 0.76 6.13 0.54
CA SER A 89 -0.63 6.03 0.06
C SER A 89 -0.77 5.05 -1.10
N VAL A 90 0.08 5.15 -2.12
CA VAL A 90 0.04 4.25 -3.28
C VAL A 90 0.33 2.82 -2.85
N SER A 91 1.31 2.63 -1.98
CA SER A 91 1.70 1.30 -1.51
C SER A 91 0.61 0.65 -0.66
N TYR A 92 -0.06 1.43 0.19
CA TYR A 92 -1.17 0.97 1.00
C TYR A 92 -2.38 0.59 0.13
N ILE A 93 -2.73 1.38 -0.90
CA ILE A 93 -3.80 1.02 -1.84
C ILE A 93 -3.49 -0.31 -2.54
N ILE A 94 -2.25 -0.49 -3.02
CA ILE A 94 -1.84 -1.73 -3.67
C ILE A 94 -1.87 -2.90 -2.68
N PHE A 95 -1.42 -2.67 -1.44
CA PHE A 95 -1.50 -3.68 -0.38
C PHE A 95 -2.95 -4.11 -0.11
N VAL A 96 -3.86 -3.16 0.10
CA VAL A 96 -5.28 -3.46 0.33
C VAL A 96 -5.91 -4.20 -0.85
N PHE A 97 -5.51 -3.88 -2.08
CA PHE A 97 -5.92 -4.65 -3.25
C PHE A 97 -5.44 -6.12 -3.18
N LEU A 98 -4.18 -6.36 -2.82
CA LEU A 98 -3.65 -7.72 -2.62
C LEU A 98 -4.35 -8.45 -1.47
N GLN A 99 -4.61 -7.75 -0.37
CA GLN A 99 -5.35 -8.25 0.77
C GLN A 99 -6.77 -8.68 0.36
N ALA A 100 -7.45 -7.86 -0.45
CA ALA A 100 -8.78 -8.18 -0.98
C ALA A 100 -8.75 -9.44 -1.87
N ILE A 101 -7.73 -9.61 -2.73
CA ILE A 101 -7.57 -10.86 -3.50
C ILE A 101 -7.49 -12.05 -2.54
N LEU A 102 -6.65 -11.95 -1.51
CA LEU A 102 -6.42 -13.04 -0.57
C LEU A 102 -7.67 -13.38 0.25
N ILE A 103 -8.41 -12.35 0.72
CA ILE A 103 -9.69 -12.52 1.41
C ILE A 103 -10.67 -13.28 0.51
N GLY A 104 -10.78 -12.89 -0.76
CA GLY A 104 -11.64 -13.57 -1.73
C GLY A 104 -11.28 -15.04 -1.90
N LEU A 105 -9.98 -15.36 -2.00
CA LEU A 105 -9.50 -16.74 -2.07
C LEU A 105 -9.82 -17.56 -0.81
N PHE A 106 -9.67 -16.96 0.38
CA PHE A 106 -9.94 -17.64 1.65
C PHE A 106 -11.42 -17.93 1.84
N ILE A 107 -12.29 -17.00 1.44
CA ILE A 107 -13.74 -17.20 1.47
C ILE A 107 -14.15 -18.28 0.45
N TYR A 108 -13.60 -18.23 -0.76
CA TYR A 108 -13.83 -19.25 -1.77
C TYR A 108 -13.37 -20.64 -1.32
N ALA A 109 -12.25 -20.74 -0.60
CA ALA A 109 -11.74 -21.96 -0.02
C ALA A 109 -12.51 -22.44 1.25
N GLY A 110 -13.49 -21.67 1.72
CA GLY A 110 -14.27 -21.99 2.92
C GLY A 110 -13.52 -21.79 4.24
N TYR A 111 -12.39 -21.07 4.25
CA TYR A 111 -11.67 -20.78 5.50
C TYR A 111 -12.42 -19.76 6.37
N PHE A 112 -12.99 -18.74 5.72
CA PHE A 112 -13.94 -17.81 6.32
C PHE A 112 -15.34 -18.14 5.80
N ASN A 113 -16.31 -18.34 6.70
CA ASN A 113 -17.68 -18.63 6.28
C ASN A 113 -18.45 -17.37 5.88
N SER A 114 -18.03 -16.21 6.38
CA SER A 114 -18.64 -14.92 6.07
C SER A 114 -17.62 -13.78 6.21
N MET A 115 -17.93 -12.64 5.58
CA MET A 115 -17.16 -11.39 5.74
C MET A 115 -17.18 -10.87 7.19
N GLN A 116 -18.18 -11.26 7.99
CA GLN A 116 -18.28 -10.82 9.38
C GLN A 116 -17.14 -11.38 10.24
N GLU A 117 -16.61 -12.56 9.91
CA GLU A 117 -15.46 -13.15 10.63
C GLU A 117 -14.19 -12.29 10.52
N LEU A 118 -14.11 -11.38 9.54
CA LEU A 118 -12.99 -10.44 9.39
C LEU A 118 -12.98 -9.35 10.46
N LYS A 119 -14.09 -9.11 11.17
CA LYS A 119 -14.14 -8.14 12.28
C LYS A 119 -13.43 -8.63 13.54
N ASP A 120 -13.28 -9.94 13.69
CA ASP A 120 -12.70 -10.53 14.89
C ASP A 120 -11.17 -10.53 14.82
N ALA A 121 -10.58 -9.41 15.22
CA ALA A 121 -9.14 -9.16 15.13
C ALA A 121 -8.28 -10.07 16.04
N PHE A 122 -8.87 -10.70 17.08
CA PHE A 122 -8.15 -11.48 18.09
C PHE A 122 -8.27 -13.01 17.91
N THR A 123 -8.51 -13.48 16.69
CA THR A 123 -8.71 -14.91 16.41
C THR A 123 -7.49 -15.56 15.76
N VAL A 124 -7.36 -16.88 15.96
CA VAL A 124 -6.34 -17.69 15.27
C VAL A 124 -6.48 -17.61 13.74
N LYS A 125 -7.72 -17.47 13.25
CA LYS A 125 -7.98 -17.30 11.81
C LYS A 125 -7.36 -16.03 11.27
N THR A 126 -7.57 -14.90 11.95
CA THR A 126 -7.01 -13.60 11.56
C THR A 126 -5.47 -13.63 11.61
N TYR A 127 -4.89 -14.22 12.65
CA TYR A 127 -3.42 -14.37 12.75
C TYR A 127 -2.82 -15.24 11.64
N THR A 128 -3.50 -16.33 11.29
CA THR A 128 -3.09 -17.21 10.20
C THR A 128 -3.18 -16.49 8.85
N PHE A 129 -4.25 -15.72 8.65
CA PHE A 129 -4.44 -14.88 7.47
C PHE A 129 -3.32 -13.85 7.33
N GLN A 130 -2.98 -13.10 8.39
CA GLN A 130 -1.89 -12.12 8.39
C GLN A 130 -0.52 -12.74 8.05
N LEU A 131 -0.26 -13.96 8.53
CA LEU A 131 0.98 -14.67 8.21
C LEU A 131 1.04 -15.08 6.72
N ILE A 132 -0.07 -15.59 6.18
CA ILE A 132 -0.17 -15.99 4.77
C ILE A 132 -0.09 -14.76 3.87
N GLU A 133 -0.72 -13.66 4.27
CA GLU A 133 -0.62 -12.36 3.60
C GLU A 133 0.81 -11.88 3.50
N PHE A 134 1.58 -11.98 4.59
CA PHE A 134 3.00 -11.66 4.57
C PHE A 134 3.79 -12.52 3.58
N ILE A 135 3.58 -13.83 3.58
CA ILE A 135 4.26 -14.75 2.64
C ILE A 135 3.87 -14.41 1.19
N PHE A 136 2.59 -14.16 0.93
CA PHE A 136 2.08 -13.77 -0.38
C PHE A 136 2.69 -12.44 -0.85
N CYS A 137 2.76 -11.46 0.04
CA CYS A 137 3.36 -10.16 -0.23
C CYS A 137 4.88 -10.29 -0.53
N LEU A 138 5.60 -11.12 0.22
CA LEU A 138 7.01 -11.41 -0.06
C LEU A 138 7.20 -12.04 -1.43
N PHE A 139 6.34 -13.00 -1.80
CA PHE A 139 6.39 -13.64 -3.12
C PHE A 139 6.20 -12.63 -4.25
N ILE A 140 5.25 -11.70 -4.10
CA ILE A 140 5.03 -10.60 -5.05
C ILE A 140 6.25 -9.69 -5.12
N CYS A 141 6.83 -9.30 -3.98
CA CYS A 141 7.99 -8.42 -3.93
C CYS A 141 9.22 -9.06 -4.61
N ILE A 142 9.47 -10.34 -4.36
CA ILE A 142 10.56 -11.10 -4.99
C ILE A 142 10.32 -11.19 -6.50
N SER A 143 9.11 -11.55 -6.91
CA SER A 143 8.73 -11.63 -8.32
C SER A 143 8.91 -10.28 -9.01
N PHE A 144 8.48 -9.19 -8.39
CA PHE A 144 8.65 -7.84 -8.92
C PHE A 144 10.13 -7.49 -9.12
N LYS A 145 10.99 -7.84 -8.15
CA LYS A 145 12.43 -7.59 -8.25
C LYS A 145 13.13 -8.41 -9.33
N ILE A 146 12.66 -9.63 -9.60
CA ILE A 146 13.22 -10.51 -10.63
C ILE A 146 12.76 -10.08 -12.03
N PHE A 147 11.45 -9.83 -12.21
CA PHE A 147 10.84 -9.62 -13.52
C PHE A 147 10.77 -8.15 -13.94
N ARG A 148 10.84 -7.20 -13.00
CA ARG A 148 10.85 -5.76 -13.31
C ARG A 148 12.10 -5.09 -12.78
N GLN A 149 12.90 -4.59 -13.72
CA GLN A 149 14.02 -3.70 -13.41
C GLN A 149 13.56 -2.23 -13.23
N GLN A 150 12.30 -1.91 -13.58
CA GLN A 150 11.73 -0.56 -13.48
C GLN A 150 10.53 -0.55 -12.53
N GLY A 151 10.69 0.11 -11.38
CA GLY A 151 9.64 0.41 -10.43
C GLY A 151 9.05 1.80 -10.67
N PHE A 152 8.34 2.33 -9.68
CA PHE A 152 7.85 3.71 -9.75
C PHE A 152 9.00 4.67 -9.49
N ALA A 153 9.59 5.22 -10.56
CA ALA A 153 10.62 6.24 -10.46
C ALA A 153 9.97 7.55 -10.05
N PHE A 154 10.12 7.94 -8.79
CA PHE A 154 9.57 9.19 -8.26
C PHE A 154 10.73 10.14 -7.94
N ARG A 155 10.87 11.23 -8.71
CA ARG A 155 11.70 12.41 -8.36
C ARG A 155 10.81 13.62 -8.10
N ALA A 156 10.72 14.11 -6.86
CA ALA A 156 9.92 15.32 -6.59
C ALA A 156 10.54 16.62 -7.11
N ASP A 157 11.84 16.63 -7.43
CA ASP A 157 12.49 17.81 -8.01
C ASP A 157 12.22 17.95 -9.52
N SER A 158 11.35 17.10 -10.09
CA SER A 158 10.99 17.22 -11.50
C SER A 158 10.17 18.52 -11.71
N LYS A 159 10.67 19.44 -12.54
CA LYS A 159 9.98 20.69 -12.91
C LYS A 159 8.78 20.45 -13.86
N ILE A 160 8.32 19.21 -14.00
CA ILE A 160 7.39 18.79 -15.04
C ILE A 160 5.95 19.00 -14.53
N LYS A 161 5.14 19.80 -15.25
CA LYS A 161 3.70 20.02 -14.94
C LYS A 161 2.87 18.72 -14.78
N LYS A 162 3.35 17.60 -15.33
CA LYS A 162 2.76 16.26 -15.20
C LYS A 162 2.85 15.70 -13.77
N MET A 163 3.75 16.22 -12.92
CA MET A 163 3.85 15.86 -11.50
C MET A 163 2.58 16.23 -10.73
N ASN A 164 2.02 17.42 -10.98
CA ASN A 164 0.78 17.87 -10.33
C ASN A 164 -0.41 16.98 -10.69
N HIS A 165 -0.46 16.47 -11.92
CA HIS A 165 -1.52 15.56 -12.36
C HIS A 165 -1.40 14.20 -11.66
N PHE A 166 -0.19 13.64 -11.56
CA PHE A 166 0.03 12.37 -10.84
C PHE A 166 -0.37 12.48 -9.36
N ILE A 167 0.06 13.56 -8.69
CA ILE A 167 -0.29 13.79 -7.28
C ILE A 167 -1.81 13.97 -7.11
N GLY A 168 -2.45 14.76 -7.99
CA GLY A 168 -3.90 14.90 -8.00
C GLY A 168 -4.61 13.56 -8.18
N THR A 169 -4.14 12.73 -9.11
CA THR A 169 -4.66 11.37 -9.29
C THR A 169 -4.48 10.52 -8.04
N VAL A 170 -3.30 10.55 -7.39
CA VAL A 170 -3.07 9.81 -6.14
C VAL A 170 -4.05 10.25 -5.05
N ILE A 171 -4.26 11.55 -4.86
CA ILE A 171 -5.20 12.07 -3.86
C ILE A 171 -6.63 11.58 -4.16
N VAL A 172 -7.07 11.67 -5.42
CA VAL A 172 -8.39 11.17 -5.83
C VAL A 172 -8.51 9.66 -5.61
N CYS A 173 -7.48 8.89 -5.97
CA CYS A 173 -7.44 7.45 -5.74
C CYS A 173 -7.51 7.09 -4.25
N VAL A 174 -6.81 7.84 -3.38
CA VAL A 174 -6.90 7.67 -1.93
C VAL A 174 -8.33 7.92 -1.46
N ILE A 175 -8.92 9.07 -1.78
CA ILE A 175 -10.29 9.43 -1.39
C ILE A 175 -11.29 8.36 -1.84
N LEU A 176 -11.21 7.93 -3.10
CA LEU A 176 -12.09 6.89 -3.65
C LEU A 176 -11.88 5.54 -2.96
N SER A 177 -10.62 5.13 -2.73
CA SER A 177 -10.33 3.87 -2.03
C SER A 177 -10.86 3.88 -0.59
N THR A 178 -10.70 5.00 0.12
CA THR A 178 -11.24 5.17 1.47
C THR A 178 -12.76 5.12 1.47
N ALA A 179 -13.43 5.79 0.53
CA ALA A 179 -14.89 5.77 0.42
C ALA A 179 -15.43 4.36 0.11
N LEU A 180 -14.75 3.62 -0.77
CA LEU A 180 -15.08 2.23 -1.07
C LEU A 180 -14.94 1.33 0.17
N LEU A 181 -13.82 1.43 0.88
CA LEU A 181 -13.56 0.63 2.08
C LEU A 181 -14.54 0.97 3.21
N TYR A 182 -14.90 2.26 3.36
CA TYR A 182 -15.94 2.68 4.29
C TYR A 182 -17.29 2.04 3.96
N ALA A 183 -17.72 2.10 2.70
CA ALA A 183 -18.97 1.49 2.26
C ALA A 183 -18.99 -0.03 2.46
N PHE A 184 -17.86 -0.71 2.27
CA PHE A 184 -17.73 -2.13 2.56
C PHE A 184 -17.82 -2.42 4.07
N ASN A 185 -17.16 -1.64 4.92
CA ASN A 185 -17.19 -1.85 6.36
C ASN A 185 -18.60 -1.72 6.97
N GLN A 186 -19.45 -0.86 6.38
CA GLN A 186 -20.84 -0.67 6.81
C GLN A 186 -21.78 -1.81 6.41
N SER A 187 -21.51 -2.52 5.30
CA SER A 187 -22.41 -3.53 4.75
C SER A 187 -21.94 -4.97 4.96
N LEU A 188 -20.63 -5.22 4.84
CA LEU A 188 -19.98 -6.54 4.93
C LEU A 188 -20.69 -7.65 4.14
N THR A 189 -21.27 -7.31 2.99
CA THR A 189 -21.87 -8.32 2.10
C THR A 189 -20.94 -8.64 0.94
N ILE A 190 -21.14 -9.81 0.34
CA ILE A 190 -20.38 -10.26 -0.83
C ILE A 190 -20.55 -9.31 -2.03
N GLN A 191 -21.73 -8.71 -2.19
CA GLN A 191 -22.01 -7.77 -3.29
C GLN A 191 -21.16 -6.51 -3.18
N TYR A 192 -21.08 -5.92 -1.98
CA TYR A 192 -20.24 -4.76 -1.73
C TYR A 192 -18.75 -5.11 -1.79
N PHE A 193 -18.35 -6.31 -1.36
CA PHE A 193 -16.98 -6.77 -1.55
C PHE A 193 -16.59 -6.82 -3.03
N ILE A 194 -17.43 -7.39 -3.90
CA ILE A 194 -17.17 -7.42 -5.36
C ILE A 194 -17.07 -6.00 -5.91
N PHE A 195 -17.95 -5.09 -5.48
CA PHE A 195 -17.92 -3.69 -5.90
C PHE A 195 -16.60 -2.99 -5.49
N VAL A 196 -16.17 -3.16 -4.24
CA VAL A 196 -14.89 -2.63 -3.75
C VAL A 196 -13.72 -3.26 -4.49
N PHE A 197 -13.75 -4.56 -4.72
CA PHE A 197 -12.71 -5.28 -5.46
C PHE A 197 -12.53 -4.73 -6.88
N VAL A 198 -13.63 -4.58 -7.63
CA VAL A 198 -13.61 -4.00 -8.98
C VAL A 198 -13.12 -2.54 -8.93
N GLY A 199 -13.57 -1.76 -7.94
CA GLY A 199 -13.11 -0.39 -7.73
C GLY A 199 -11.60 -0.30 -7.48
N LEU A 200 -11.05 -1.18 -6.63
CA LEU A 200 -9.62 -1.27 -6.35
C LEU A 200 -8.81 -1.70 -7.57
N ILE A 201 -9.33 -2.59 -8.43
CA ILE A 201 -8.72 -2.92 -9.72
C ILE A 201 -8.59 -1.67 -10.58
N ILE A 202 -9.69 -0.93 -10.77
CA ILE A 202 -9.71 0.28 -11.60
C ILE A 202 -8.72 1.32 -11.06
N ILE A 203 -8.76 1.58 -9.75
CA ILE A 203 -7.84 2.51 -9.09
C ILE A 203 -6.38 2.09 -9.29
N THR A 204 -6.07 0.80 -9.10
CA THR A 204 -4.71 0.27 -9.25
C THR A 204 -4.23 0.40 -10.70
N LEU A 205 -5.09 0.09 -11.68
CA LEU A 205 -4.78 0.27 -13.10
C LEU A 205 -4.53 1.73 -13.46
N ILE A 206 -5.31 2.66 -12.91
CA ILE A 206 -5.11 4.11 -13.08
C ILE A 206 -3.74 4.52 -12.51
N LEU A 207 -3.42 4.09 -11.28
CA LEU A 207 -2.12 4.40 -10.64
C LEU A 207 -0.95 3.85 -11.46
N ILE A 208 -1.06 2.62 -11.96
CA ILE A 208 -0.04 2.00 -12.83
C ILE A 208 0.08 2.79 -14.14
N TYR A 209 -1.02 3.11 -14.81
CA TYR A 209 -1.02 3.87 -16.07
C TYR A 209 -0.34 5.24 -15.90
N PHE A 210 -0.76 6.00 -14.90
CA PHE A 210 -0.19 7.32 -14.64
C PHE A 210 1.27 7.24 -14.17
N SER A 211 1.66 6.17 -13.48
CA SER A 211 3.06 5.98 -13.12
C SER A 211 3.94 5.62 -14.31
N ILE A 212 3.47 4.78 -15.24
CA ILE A 212 4.21 4.46 -16.48
C ILE A 212 4.38 5.74 -17.31
N LYS A 213 3.28 6.48 -17.52
CA LYS A 213 3.30 7.75 -18.26
C LYS A 213 4.21 8.80 -17.61
N ARG A 214 4.36 8.79 -16.28
CA ARG A 214 5.35 9.63 -15.58
C ARG A 214 6.76 9.17 -15.86
N ASN A 215 7.06 7.88 -15.66
CA ASN A 215 8.39 7.33 -15.90
C ASN A 215 8.85 7.66 -17.33
N GLU A 216 7.99 7.47 -18.34
CA GLU A 216 8.29 7.85 -19.73
C GLU A 216 8.61 9.35 -19.90
N ALA A 217 7.86 10.22 -19.21
CA ALA A 217 8.07 11.67 -19.29
C ALA A 217 9.35 12.12 -18.57
N GLU A 218 9.76 11.41 -17.52
CA GLU A 218 10.94 11.76 -16.71
C GLU A 218 12.24 11.26 -17.35
N TYR A 219 12.18 10.12 -18.05
CA TYR A 219 13.31 9.55 -18.79
C TYR A 219 13.30 9.90 -20.29
N ALA A 220 12.45 10.85 -20.72
CA ALA A 220 12.44 11.31 -22.11
C ALA A 220 13.77 12.01 -22.48
N PRO A 221 14.38 11.71 -23.66
CA PRO A 221 15.68 12.26 -24.07
C PRO A 221 15.74 13.80 -24.08
N GLU A 222 14.60 14.43 -24.39
CA GLU A 222 14.43 15.88 -24.44
C GLU A 222 14.69 16.55 -23.09
N VAL A 223 14.43 15.86 -21.97
CA VAL A 223 14.63 16.38 -20.60
C VAL A 223 16.11 16.42 -20.22
N TYR A 224 16.94 15.57 -20.84
CA TYR A 224 18.39 15.52 -20.61
C TYR A 224 19.19 16.36 -21.60
N GLY A 225 18.55 17.15 -22.46
CA GLY A 225 19.24 17.99 -23.44
C GLY A 225 19.99 17.21 -24.52
N LEU A 226 19.75 15.91 -24.65
CA LEU A 226 20.24 15.09 -25.75
C LEU A 226 19.39 15.43 -26.98
N LYS A 227 19.73 16.54 -27.65
CA LYS A 227 19.28 16.75 -29.03
C LYS A 227 19.73 15.53 -29.82
N ASN A 228 18.78 14.86 -30.46
CA ASN A 228 19.10 13.86 -31.46
C ASN A 228 19.99 14.53 -32.52
N ASP A 229 21.29 14.30 -32.45
CA ASP A 229 22.22 14.49 -33.57
C ASP A 229 21.92 13.42 -34.62
N LYS A 230 20.69 13.42 -35.15
CA LYS A 230 20.42 12.89 -36.47
C LYS A 230 20.77 14.03 -37.43
N LYS A 231 22.08 14.20 -37.67
CA LYS A 231 22.52 14.83 -38.91
C LYS A 231 22.09 13.90 -40.03
N GLU A 232 21.22 14.45 -40.86
CA GLU A 232 20.79 13.93 -42.15
C GLU A 232 22.00 13.47 -42.97
N VAL A 233 21.86 12.29 -43.59
CA VAL A 233 22.78 11.78 -44.62
C VAL A 233 22.40 12.42 -45.94
#